data_AF-A0A3B8X2M8-F1
#
_entry.id   AF-A0A3B8X2M8-F1
#
_cell.length_a   1.000
_cell.length_b   1.000
_cell.length_c   1.000
_cell.angle_alpha   90.00
_cell.angle_beta   90.00
_cell.angle_gamma   90.00
#
_symmetry.space_group_name_H-M   'P 1'
#
loop_
_entity.id
_entity.type
_entity.pdbx_description
1 polymer ?
#
loop_
_entity_poly.entity_id
_entity_poly.type
_entity_poly.pdbx_seq_one_letter_code
_entity_poly.pdbx_strand_id
1 'polypeptide(L)' 'VIVARHAGVPVFGISVITNEAHDDYADDFVNDGDDVVKAANAAAERMSRLITNMIIKMEL' A
#
# COMPACT_ATOMS: atom_id res chain seq x y z
N VAL A 1 1.16 1.45 13.42
CA VAL A 1 -0.04 2.22 13.85
C VAL A 1 -0.25 2.23 15.36
N ILE A 2 -0.29 1.07 16.03
CA ILE A 2 -0.61 0.96 17.47
C ILE A 2 0.33 1.82 18.33
N VAL A 3 1.65 1.66 18.19
CA VAL A 3 2.64 2.44 18.97
C VAL A 3 2.57 3.94 18.67
N ALA A 4 2.48 4.31 17.39
CA ALA A 4 2.35 5.72 16.97
C ALA A 4 1.12 6.38 17.59
N ARG A 5 -0.03 5.68 17.57
CA ARG A 5 -1.27 6.16 18.21
C ARG A 5 -1.14 6.31 19.72
N HIS A 6 -0.51 5.34 20.38
CA HIS A 6 -0.25 5.41 21.83
C HIS A 6 0.62 6.62 22.19
N ALA A 7 1.56 7.01 21.31
CA ALA A 7 2.43 8.16 21.49
C ALA A 7 1.83 9.51 21.01
N GLY A 8 0.56 9.53 20.58
CA GLY A 8 -0.08 10.75 20.06
C GLY A 8 0.40 11.20 18.69
N VAL A 9 1.10 10.34 17.93
CA VAL A 9 1.59 10.66 16.59
C VAL A 9 0.47 10.46 15.57
N PRO A 10 0.13 11.47 14.74
CA PRO A 10 -0.83 11.32 13.65
C PRO A 10 -0.34 10.27 12.64
N VAL A 11 -1.27 9.44 12.16
CA VAL A 11 -0.97 8.34 11.26
C VAL A 11 -1.86 8.40 10.03
N PHE A 12 -1.27 8.12 8.87
CA PHE A 12 -1.96 7.94 7.61
C PHE A 12 -1.41 6.68 6.93
N GLY A 13 -2.30 5.79 6.49
CA GLY A 13 -1.93 4.50 5.91
C GLY A 13 -2.56 4.31 4.54
N ILE A 14 -1.80 3.75 3.60
CA ILE A 14 -2.25 3.40 2.25
C ILE A 14 -1.77 1.98 1.95
N SER A 15 -2.56 1.24 1.17
CA SER A 15 -2.17 -0.05 0.60
C SER A 15 -2.08 0.04 -0.92
N VAL A 16 -1.09 -0.62 -1.51
CA VAL A 16 -1.11 -0.98 -2.94
C VAL A 16 -1.74 -2.35 -3.03
N ILE A 17 -2.85 -2.47 -3.75
CA ILE A 17 -3.49 -3.76 -3.98
C ILE A 17 -2.68 -4.50 -5.03
N THR A 18 -2.08 -5.62 -4.64
CA THR A 18 -1.17 -6.39 -5.49
C THR A 18 -1.80 -7.64 -6.08
N ASN A 19 -2.87 -8.12 -5.46
CA ASN A 19 -3.70 -9.23 -5.88
C ASN A 19 -5.08 -9.09 -5.26
N GLU A 20 -6.06 -9.77 -5.85
CA GLU A 20 -7.39 -9.92 -5.27
C GLU A 20 -7.40 -11.16 -4.37
N ALA A 21 -7.87 -10.99 -3.15
CA ALA A 21 -8.12 -12.08 -2.22
C ALA A 21 -9.63 -12.17 -2.03
N HIS A 22 -10.29 -13.09 -2.74
CA HIS A 22 -11.73 -13.32 -2.68
C HIS A 22 -12.02 -14.77 -2.28
N ASP A 23 -13.15 -15.01 -1.61
CA ASP A 23 -13.56 -16.34 -1.13
C ASP A 23 -13.79 -17.36 -2.28
N ASP A 24 -13.93 -16.89 -3.52
CA ASP A 24 -14.04 -17.69 -4.75
C ASP A 24 -12.73 -17.67 -5.55
N TYR A 25 -11.67 -18.25 -4.99
CA TYR A 25 -10.47 -18.52 -5.77
C TYR A 25 -10.79 -19.57 -6.84
N ALA A 26 -10.43 -19.30 -8.09
CA ALA A 26 -10.31 -20.38 -9.07
C ALA A 26 -9.34 -21.43 -8.53
N ASP A 27 -9.57 -22.72 -8.82
CA ASP A 27 -8.80 -23.84 -8.27
C ASP A 27 -7.28 -23.71 -8.52
N ASP A 28 -6.86 -22.85 -9.44
CA ASP A 28 -5.47 -22.58 -9.85
C ASP A 28 -4.90 -21.25 -9.30
N PHE A 29 -5.61 -20.53 -8.42
CA PHE A 29 -5.09 -19.29 -7.84
C PHE A 29 -3.89 -19.55 -6.94
N VAL A 30 -2.76 -18.89 -7.25
CA VAL A 30 -1.54 -18.92 -6.45
C VAL A 30 -1.23 -17.52 -5.97
N ASN A 31 -1.13 -17.34 -4.66
CA ASN A 31 -0.63 -16.11 -4.05
C ASN A 31 0.90 -16.13 -4.09
N ASP A 32 1.47 -15.62 -5.19
CA ASP A 32 2.92 -15.56 -5.41
C ASP A 32 3.51 -14.21 -4.96
N GLY A 33 4.59 -14.28 -4.19
CA GLY A 33 5.34 -13.11 -3.76
C GLY A 33 5.95 -12.33 -4.94
N ASP A 34 6.32 -12.98 -6.03
CA ASP A 34 6.88 -12.31 -7.21
C ASP A 34 5.85 -11.42 -7.91
N ASP A 35 4.59 -11.88 -7.99
CA ASP A 35 3.47 -11.08 -8.50
C ASP A 35 3.18 -9.89 -7.59
N VAL A 36 3.33 -10.06 -6.27
CA VAL A 36 3.25 -8.96 -5.31
C VAL A 36 4.31 -7.89 -5.60
N VAL A 37 5.59 -8.27 -5.78
CA VAL A 37 6.62 -7.25 -6.05
C VAL A 37 6.46 -6.63 -7.44
N LYS A 38 6.00 -7.39 -8.43
CA LYS A 38 5.72 -6.87 -9.78
C LYS A 38 4.62 -5.80 -9.75
N ALA A 39 3.51 -6.05 -9.05
CA ALA A 39 2.44 -5.07 -8.90
C ALA A 39 2.88 -3.85 -8.08
N ALA A 40 3.66 -4.06 -7.01
CA ALA A 40 4.23 -2.96 -6.22
C ALA A 40 5.17 -2.08 -7.05
N ASN A 41 6.05 -2.68 -7.87
CA ASN A 41 6.94 -1.97 -8.77
C ASN A 41 6.17 -1.17 -9.83
N ALA A 42 5.10 -1.73 -10.39
CA ALA A 42 4.25 -1.02 -11.35
C ALA A 42 3.56 0.21 -10.72
N ALA A 43 3.29 0.19 -9.42
CA ALA A 43 2.70 1.32 -8.69
C ALA A 43 3.74 2.34 -8.17
N ALA A 44 5.03 1.99 -8.16
CA ALA A 44 6.06 2.74 -7.43
C ALA A 44 6.17 4.22 -7.84
N GLU A 45 6.14 4.51 -9.15
CA GLU A 45 6.22 5.89 -9.64
C GLU A 45 4.99 6.72 -9.21
N ARG A 46 3.79 6.14 -9.35
CA ARG A 46 2.52 6.80 -8.99
C ARG A 46 2.45 7.06 -7.49
N MET A 47 2.83 6.06 -6.69
CA MET A 47 2.86 6.17 -5.23
C MET A 47 3.89 7.20 -4.76
N SER A 48 5.08 7.21 -5.35
CA SER A 48 6.12 8.20 -5.04
C SER A 48 5.62 9.62 -5.27
N ARG A 49 4.99 9.88 -6.42
CA ARG A 49 4.39 11.19 -6.73
C ARG A 49 3.27 11.56 -5.78
N LEU A 50 2.37 10.63 -5.47
CA LEU A 50 1.26 10.87 -4.55
C LEU A 50 1.77 11.28 -3.17
N ILE A 51 2.64 10.48 -2.56
CA ILE A 51 3.16 10.73 -1.21
C ILE A 51 4.00 12.01 -1.19
N THR A 52 4.83 12.26 -2.20
CA THR A 52 5.61 13.50 -2.29
C THR A 52 4.69 14.73 -2.32
N ASN A 53 3.65 14.69 -3.14
CA ASN A 53 2.68 15.78 -3.21
C ASN A 53 1.88 15.95 -1.92
N MET A 54 1.57 14.86 -1.22
CA MET A 54 0.91 14.94 0.09
C MET A 54 1.81 15.64 1.11
N ILE A 55 3.09 15.26 1.19
CA ILE A 55 4.05 15.90 2.10
C ILE A 55 4.19 17.40 1.79
N ILE A 56 4.31 17.77 0.51
CA ILE A 56 4.41 19.18 0.09
C ILE A 56 3.17 19.99 0.48
N LYS A 57 1.97 19.37 0.41
CA LYS A 57 0.69 20.02 0.71
C LYS A 57 0.31 19.97 2.20
N MET A 58 1.07 19.26 3.03
CA MET A 58 0.86 19.26 4.47
C MET A 58 1.35 20.61 5.00
N GLU A 59 0.41 21.47 5.37
CA GLU A 59 0.72 22.64 6.21
C GLU A 59 1.10 22.15 7.61
N LEU A 60 2.23 22.64 8.13
CA LEU A 60 2.67 22.46 9.52
C LEU A 60 2.12 23.59 10.39
#